data_AF-A0A2T6ZGJ5-F1
#
_entry.id   AF-A0A2T6ZGJ5-F1
#
_cell.length_a   1.000
_cell.length_b   1.000
_cell.length_c   1.000
_cell.angle_alpha   90.00
_cell.angle_beta   90.00
_cell.angle_gamma   90.00
#
_symmetry.space_group_name_H-M   'P 1'
#
loop_
_entity.id
_entity.type
_entity.pdbx_description
1 polymer ?
#
loop_
_entity_poly.entity_id
_entity_poly.type
_entity_poly.pdbx_seq_one_letter_code
_entity_poly.pdbx_strand_id
1 'polypeptide(L)' 'KKSVIQLAWKDAQIVLFVSTVTLTHEQVVRLCKQLATTATRVNIIQKLFGDQPVKYLLIPITIDDYNHNMGAVDQA' A
#
# COMPACT_ATOMS: atom_id res chain seq x y z
N LYS A 1 13.84 11.64 23.53
CA LYS A 1 12.39 11.71 23.23
C LYS A 1 12.07 10.58 22.26
N LYS A 2 11.22 9.60 22.60
CA LYS A 2 10.79 8.58 21.62
C LYS A 2 9.75 9.23 20.70
N SER A 3 10.04 9.33 19.42
CA SER A 3 9.09 9.82 18.41
C SER A 3 8.22 8.65 17.95
N VAL A 4 6.91 8.86 17.92
CA VAL A 4 5.96 7.92 17.31
C VAL A 4 5.62 8.45 15.94
N ILE A 5 5.79 7.61 14.92
CA ILE A 5 5.45 7.91 13.53
C ILE A 5 4.10 7.26 13.24
N GLN A 6 3.22 8.03 12.59
CA GLN A 6 1.90 7.60 12.18
C GLN A 6 1.77 7.75 10.67
N LEU A 7 1.31 6.70 10.00
CA LEU A 7 1.12 6.66 8.55
C LEU A 7 -0.29 6.14 8.24
N ALA A 8 -0.97 6.79 7.32
CA ALA A 8 -2.22 6.30 6.74
C ALA A 8 -1.99 5.93 5.28
N TRP A 9 -2.24 4.67 4.93
CA TRP A 9 -2.16 4.17 3.57
C TRP A 9 -3.56 3.89 3.05
N LYS A 10 -3.92 4.45 1.88
CA LYS A 10 -5.22 4.22 1.25
C LYS A 10 -5.03 3.39 -0.01
N ASP A 11 -5.40 2.12 0.10
CA ASP A 11 -5.58 1.23 -1.06
C ASP A 11 -7.09 0.99 -1.26
N ALA A 12 -7.59 -0.23 -1.07
CA ALA A 12 -9.01 -0.50 -1.02
C ALA A 12 -9.66 0.10 0.23
N GLN A 13 -8.98 0.10 1.37
CA GLN A 13 -9.45 0.76 2.58
C GLN A 13 -8.29 1.57 3.15
N ILE A 14 -8.59 2.45 4.09
CA ILE A 14 -7.54 3.14 4.83
C ILE A 14 -6.98 2.15 5.86
N VAL A 15 -5.67 1.94 5.81
CA VAL A 15 -4.91 1.17 6.79
C VAL A 15 -4.02 2.13 7.56
N LEU A 16 -4.05 2.05 8.89
CA LEU A 16 -3.27 2.89 9.78
C LEU A 16 -2.08 2.11 10.33
N PHE A 17 -0.90 2.71 10.23
CA PHE A 17 0.35 2.17 10.75
C PHE A 17 0.90 3.10 11.83
N VAL A 18 1.47 2.49 12.87
CA VAL A 18 2.18 3.18 13.95
C VAL A 18 3.54 2.52 14.12
N SER A 19 4.59 3.34 14.13
CA SER A 19 5.97 2.86 14.27
C SER A 19 6.77 3.74 15.23
N THR A 20 7.70 3.13 15.95
CA THR A 20 8.73 3.82 16.75
C THR A 20 10.07 3.87 16.03
N VAL A 21 10.23 3.11 14.94
CA VAL A 21 11.37 3.17 14.02
C VAL A 21 11.05 4.10 12.85
N THR A 22 12.07 4.82 12.39
CA THR A 22 11.97 5.79 11.28
C THR A 22 11.35 5.13 10.06
N LEU A 23 10.26 5.70 9.56
CA LEU A 23 9.69 5.33 8.27
C LEU A 23 10.37 6.16 7.19
N THR A 24 10.79 5.52 6.11
CA THR A 24 11.35 6.22 4.95
C THR A 24 10.22 6.75 4.07
N HIS A 25 10.42 7.93 3.47
CA HIS A 25 9.53 8.44 2.42
C HIS A 25 9.86 7.88 1.03
N GLU A 26 10.74 6.88 0.98
CA GLU A 26 11.17 6.24 -0.25
C GLU A 26 10.04 5.40 -0.84
N GLN A 27 10.07 5.30 -2.16
CA GLN A 27 9.07 4.57 -2.94
C GLN A 27 9.75 3.48 -3.75
N VAL A 28 9.02 2.40 -3.97
CA VAL A 28 9.43 1.29 -4.81
C VAL A 28 8.37 1.00 -5.86
N VAL A 29 8.81 0.63 -7.06
CA VAL A 29 7.90 0.21 -8.13
C VAL A 29 7.49 -1.24 -7.91
N ARG A 30 6.18 -1.49 -7.88
CA ARG A 30 5.60 -2.83 -7.75
C ARG A 30 4.48 -3.04 -8.76
N LEU A 31 4.32 -4.29 -9.18
CA LEU A 31 3.19 -4.70 -10.00
C LEU A 31 1.97 -4.86 -9.09
N CYS A 32 1.03 -3.93 -9.17
CA CYS A 32 -0.19 -3.93 -8.39
C CYS A 32 -1.35 -4.48 -9.23
N LYS A 33 -2.23 -5.24 -8.58
CA LYS A 33 -3.50 -5.70 -9.17
C LYS A 33 -4.56 -4.62 -9.00
N GLN A 34 -5.40 -4.46 -10.03
CA GLN A 34 -6.57 -3.63 -9.95
C GLN A 34 -7.52 -4.18 -8.88
N LEU A 35 -8.05 -3.30 -8.04
CA LEU A 35 -9.10 -3.66 -7.09
C LEU A 35 -10.44 -3.84 -7.80
N ALA A 36 -11.35 -4.61 -7.20
CA ALA A 36 -12.69 -4.77 -7.73
C ALA A 36 -13.39 -3.41 -7.89
N THR A 37 -13.91 -3.17 -9.09
CA THR A 37 -14.55 -1.91 -9.44
C THR A 37 -15.91 -1.79 -8.76
N THR A 38 -16.03 -0.88 -7.80
CA THR A 38 -17.31 -0.49 -7.18
C THR A 38 -17.73 0.88 -7.71
N ALA A 39 -19.04 1.19 -7.70
CA ALA A 39 -19.58 2.48 -8.15
C ALA A 39 -18.84 3.70 -7.56
N THR A 40 -18.41 3.63 -6.29
CA THR A 40 -17.68 4.70 -5.60
C THR A 40 -16.22 4.88 -6.07
N ARG A 41 -15.65 3.91 -6.80
CA ARG A 41 -14.21 3.85 -7.13
C ARG A 41 -13.91 3.76 -8.62
N VAL A 42 -14.93 3.55 -9.46
CA VAL A 42 -14.82 3.51 -10.93
C VAL A 42 -13.89 4.60 -11.47
N ASN A 43 -14.09 5.85 -11.07
CA ASN A 43 -13.31 6.97 -11.59
C ASN A 43 -11.83 6.91 -11.18
N ILE A 44 -11.52 6.46 -9.97
CA ILE A 44 -10.13 6.35 -9.48
C ILE A 44 -9.45 5.19 -10.19
N ILE A 45 -10.15 4.05 -10.26
CA ILE A 45 -9.65 2.84 -10.89
C ILE A 45 -9.40 3.07 -12.39
N GLN A 46 -10.34 3.68 -13.13
CA GLN A 46 -10.13 3.98 -14.56
C GLN A 46 -8.98 4.96 -14.78
N LYS A 47 -8.82 5.98 -13.93
CA LYS A 47 -7.69 6.92 -14.05
C LYS A 47 -6.35 6.25 -13.77
N LEU A 48 -6.31 5.37 -12.79
CA LEU A 48 -5.06 4.75 -12.34
C LEU A 48 -4.67 3.55 -13.20
N PHE A 49 -5.61 2.65 -13.49
CA PHE A 49 -5.39 1.38 -14.20
C PHE A 49 -5.83 1.40 -15.67
N GLY A 50 -6.78 2.27 -16.04
CA GLY A 50 -7.42 2.20 -17.35
C GLY A 50 -8.08 0.84 -17.55
N ASP A 51 -7.82 0.22 -18.70
CA ASP A 51 -8.33 -1.10 -19.04
C ASP A 51 -7.37 -2.23 -18.62
N GLN A 52 -6.27 -1.91 -17.93
CA GLN A 52 -5.28 -2.90 -17.51
C GLN A 52 -5.63 -3.49 -16.13
N PRO A 53 -5.72 -4.83 -16.00
CA PRO A 53 -6.01 -5.47 -14.71
C PRO A 53 -4.83 -5.42 -13.73
N VAL A 54 -3.64 -5.09 -14.20
CA VAL A 54 -2.42 -4.93 -13.41
C VAL A 54 -1.62 -3.73 -13.92
N LYS A 55 -0.90 -3.06 -13.03
CA LYS A 55 -0.06 -1.90 -13.40
C LYS A 55 1.12 -1.74 -12.46
N TYR A 56 2.25 -1.27 -13.00
CA TYR A 56 3.38 -0.85 -12.18
C TYR A 56 3.09 0.49 -11.52
N LEU A 57 3.07 0.51 -10.19
CA LEU A 57 2.80 1.68 -9.37
C LEU A 57 3.93 1.91 -8.35
N LEU A 58 4.14 3.17 -8.01
CA LEU A 58 5.00 3.56 -6.90
C LEU A 58 4.23 3.37 -5.59
N ILE A 59 4.78 2.56 -4.69
CA ILE A 59 4.26 2.39 -3.32
C ILE A 59 5.35 2.74 -2.30
N PRO A 60 5.01 3.21 -1.09
CA PRO A 60 6.00 3.45 -0.05
C PRO A 60 6.73 2.16 0.33
N ILE A 61 8.05 2.22 0.49
CA ILE A 61 8.87 1.06 0.88
C ILE A 61 8.37 0.44 2.19
N THR A 62 7.94 1.27 3.14
CA THR A 62 7.38 0.78 4.41
C THR A 62 6.18 -0.17 4.23
N ILE A 63 5.33 0.10 3.23
CA ILE A 63 4.15 -0.73 2.95
C ILE A 63 4.58 -2.03 2.25
N ASP A 64 5.55 -1.93 1.36
CA ASP A 64 6.14 -3.09 0.71
C ASP A 64 6.79 -4.05 1.71
N ASP A 65 7.63 -3.51 2.60
CA ASP A 65 8.31 -4.26 3.65
C ASP A 65 7.31 -4.93 4.61
N TYR A 66 6.26 -4.21 5.00
CA TYR A 66 5.20 -4.77 5.83
C TYR A 66 4.55 -5.97 5.14
N ASN A 67 4.11 -5.82 3.89
CA ASN A 67 3.39 -6.88 3.18
C ASN A 67 4.24 -8.14 2.95
N HIS A 68 5.55 -8.00 2.73
CA HIS A 68 6.44 -9.14 2.48
C HIS A 68 6.89 -9.84 3.75
N ASN A 69 6.94 -9.16 4.89
CA ASN A 69 7.54 -9.70 6.12
C ASN A 69 6.52 -10.04 7.23
N MET A 70 5.29 -9.53 7.18
CA MET A 70 4.30 -9.74 8.25
C MET A 70 3.64 -11.12 8.24
N GLY A 71 3.80 -11.91 7.19
CA GLY A 71 3.24 -13.26 7.09
C GLY A 71 4.02 -14.34 7.85
N ALA A 72 5.14 -14.00 8.50
CA ALA A 72 6.05 -15.00 9.08
C ALA A 72 5.41 -15.89 10.16
N VAL A 73 4.41 -15.38 10.90
CA VAL A 73 3.68 -16.17 11.92
C VAL A 73 2.70 -17.15 11.27
N ASP A 74 2.04 -16.76 10.18
CA ASP A 74 1.06 -17.61 9.48
C ASP A 74 1.72 -18.66 8.59
N GLN A 75 3.01 -18.48 8.28
CA GLN A 75 3.82 -19.40 7.47
C GLN A 75 4.58 -20.45 8.29
N ALA A 76 4.60 -20.33 9.62
CA ALA A 76 5.29 -21.23 10.55
C ALA A 76 4.37 -22.32 11.10
#